data_AF-A0A7S0J0I4-F1
#
_entry.id   AF-A0A7S0J0I4-F1
#
_cell.length_a   1.000
_cell.length_b   1.000
_cell.length_c   1.000
_cell.angle_alpha   90.00
_cell.angle_beta   90.00
_cell.angle_gamma   90.00
#
_symmetry.space_group_name_H-M   'P 1'
#
loop_
_entity.id
_entity.type
_entity.pdbx_description
1 polymer ?
#
loop_
_entity_poly.entity_id
_entity_poly.type
_entity_poly.pdbx_seq_one_letter_code
_entity_poly.pdbx_strand_id
1 'polypeptide(L)'
;ADGSLSSEICARGLALFEDLAAKATELGATEVTGVATEIFRKAPNGGAFLDSLRQRTGIQIEKITQEAEARLGLATAESLNGGPSAEFVAAWDSGSASFQITGREGSTTAPVGRADIRTFTGELGAGSAFERLLVKVQGKPYDVSATTCPVSPDQARRLVALLRSELKPAVKWLQGATVLAIGGWNSLWPTALRALGKSPSP
;
A
#
# COMPACT_ATOMS: atom_id res chain seq x y z
N ALA A 1 -10.10 -20.85 6.00
CA ALA A 1 -8.81 -20.48 6.62
C ALA A 1 -9.10 -19.49 7.74
N ASP A 2 -8.40 -19.59 8.86
CA ASP A 2 -8.55 -18.78 10.08
C ASP A 2 -7.92 -17.37 9.98
N GLY A 3 -7.36 -17.03 8.81
CA GLY A 3 -6.66 -15.77 8.57
C GLY A 3 -5.19 -15.80 8.95
N SER A 4 -4.64 -16.94 9.37
CA SER A 4 -3.23 -17.11 9.70
C SER A 4 -2.33 -17.12 8.45
N LEU A 5 -1.11 -16.64 8.60
CA LEU A 5 -0.03 -16.81 7.62
C LEU A 5 0.33 -18.29 7.53
N SER A 6 0.39 -18.85 6.31
CA SER A 6 0.72 -20.25 6.12
C SER A 6 2.18 -20.55 6.48
N SER A 7 2.47 -21.79 6.88
CA SER A 7 3.84 -22.26 7.16
C SER A 7 4.79 -22.00 5.99
N GLU A 8 4.32 -22.23 4.77
CA GLU A 8 5.09 -22.07 3.54
C GLU A 8 5.43 -20.59 3.29
N ILE A 9 4.47 -19.69 3.51
CA ILE A 9 4.67 -18.24 3.38
C ILE A 9 5.65 -17.75 4.45
N CYS A 10 5.49 -18.19 5.70
CA CYS A 10 6.41 -17.84 6.78
C CYS A 10 7.84 -18.32 6.49
N ALA A 11 8.02 -19.57 6.06
CA ALA A 11 9.34 -20.11 5.72
C ALA A 11 10.01 -19.33 4.58
N ARG A 12 9.25 -19.02 3.52
CA ARG A 12 9.75 -18.21 2.40
C ARG A 12 10.10 -16.79 2.82
N GLY A 13 9.25 -16.15 3.62
CA GLY A 13 9.51 -14.80 4.13
C GLY A 13 10.76 -14.76 5.00
N LEU A 14 10.95 -15.76 5.85
CA LEU A 14 12.13 -15.86 6.71
C LEU A 14 13.43 -16.00 5.91
N ALA A 15 13.47 -16.91 4.94
CA ALA A 15 14.64 -17.08 4.06
C ALA A 15 14.97 -15.77 3.31
N LEU A 16 13.95 -15.09 2.77
CA LEU A 16 14.14 -13.81 2.09
C LEU A 16 14.74 -12.73 3.00
N PHE A 17 14.26 -12.63 4.24
CA PHE A 17 14.78 -11.62 5.17
C PHE A 17 16.22 -11.92 5.64
N GLU A 18 16.60 -13.20 5.72
CA GLU A 18 18.00 -13.58 5.97
C GLU A 18 18.90 -13.14 4.83
N ASP A 19 18.48 -13.36 3.58
CA ASP A 19 19.21 -12.89 2.40
C ASP A 19 19.32 -11.35 2.37
N LEU A 20 18.24 -10.64 2.71
CA LEU A 20 18.25 -9.18 2.79
C LEU A 20 19.16 -8.65 3.90
N ALA A 21 19.19 -9.31 5.07
CA ALA A 21 20.08 -8.94 6.18
C ALA A 21 21.56 -9.13 5.80
N ALA A 22 21.89 -10.27 5.16
CA ALA A 22 23.22 -10.53 4.66
C ALA A 22 23.62 -9.47 3.60
N LYS A 23 22.72 -9.14 2.68
CA LYS A 23 22.96 -8.13 1.65
C LYS A 23 23.16 -6.73 2.23
N ALA A 24 22.35 -6.33 3.22
CA ALA A 24 22.49 -5.04 3.88
C ALA A 24 23.87 -4.92 4.56
N THR A 25 24.33 -5.98 5.21
CA THR A 25 25.67 -6.06 5.82
C THR A 25 26.77 -5.95 4.77
N GLU A 26 26.68 -6.72 3.68
CA GLU A 26 27.65 -6.71 2.57
C GLU A 26 27.78 -5.31 1.95
N LEU A 27 26.66 -4.58 1.83
CA LEU A 27 26.63 -3.22 1.28
C LEU A 27 27.06 -2.14 2.30
N GLY A 28 27.42 -2.53 3.53
CA GLY A 28 27.89 -1.60 4.56
C GLY A 28 26.77 -0.75 5.19
N ALA A 29 25.53 -1.25 5.21
CA ALA A 29 24.44 -0.56 5.90
C ALA A 29 24.76 -0.40 7.40
N THR A 30 24.69 0.83 7.90
CA THR A 30 24.94 1.13 9.32
C THR A 30 23.68 0.93 10.17
N GLU A 31 22.51 1.02 9.57
CA GLU A 31 21.21 0.86 10.21
C GLU A 31 20.23 0.14 9.28
N VAL A 32 19.47 -0.80 9.83
CA VAL A 32 18.42 -1.53 9.11
C VAL A 32 17.16 -1.57 9.97
N THR A 33 16.07 -1.09 9.41
CA THR A 33 14.74 -1.16 10.03
C THR A 33 13.73 -1.70 9.04
N GLY A 34 12.74 -2.42 9.54
CA GLY A 34 11.64 -2.99 8.77
C GLY A 34 10.31 -2.42 9.22
N VAL A 35 9.37 -2.34 8.28
CA VAL A 35 8.01 -1.90 8.55
C VAL A 35 7.05 -3.03 8.18
N ALA A 36 6.20 -3.41 9.14
CA ALA A 36 5.15 -4.40 8.97
C ALA A 36 3.78 -3.70 8.95
N THR A 37 3.05 -3.85 7.84
CA THR A 37 1.77 -3.17 7.61
C THR A 37 0.57 -4.08 7.94
N GLU A 38 -0.53 -3.94 7.20
CA GLU A 38 -1.85 -4.44 7.53
C GLU A 38 -1.94 -5.95 7.76
N ILE A 39 -1.27 -6.75 6.93
CA ILE A 39 -1.41 -8.22 6.98
C ILE A 39 -0.93 -8.81 8.32
N PHE A 40 0.14 -8.25 8.89
CA PHE A 40 0.69 -8.68 10.18
C PHE A 40 -0.14 -8.20 11.38
N ARG A 41 -1.02 -7.21 11.18
CA ARG A 41 -2.01 -6.80 12.19
C ARG A 41 -3.23 -7.73 12.19
N LYS A 42 -3.65 -8.19 11.01
CA LYS A 42 -4.86 -9.02 10.83
C LYS A 42 -4.61 -10.50 11.10
N ALA A 43 -3.42 -11.03 10.77
CA ALA A 43 -3.12 -12.45 10.95
C ALA A 43 -2.92 -12.81 12.44
N PRO A 44 -3.61 -13.84 12.97
CA PRO A 44 -3.44 -14.29 14.37
C PRO A 44 -1.99 -14.62 14.75
N ASN A 45 -1.24 -15.22 13.82
CA ASN A 45 0.17 -15.57 14.01
C ASN A 45 1.16 -14.49 13.52
N GLY A 46 0.67 -13.31 13.11
CA GLY A 46 1.50 -12.25 12.54
C GLY A 46 2.57 -11.75 13.51
N GLY A 47 2.22 -11.57 14.79
CA GLY A 47 3.19 -11.14 15.82
C GLY A 47 4.33 -12.14 16.03
N ALA A 48 3.99 -13.42 16.21
CA ALA A 48 4.98 -14.49 16.40
C ALA A 48 5.93 -14.64 15.20
N PHE A 49 5.42 -14.41 13.98
CA PHE A 49 6.25 -14.40 12.79
C PHE A 49 7.24 -13.22 12.77
N LEU A 50 6.78 -12.01 13.13
CA LEU A 50 7.67 -10.84 13.25
C LEU A 50 8.75 -11.04 14.32
N ASP A 51 8.41 -11.66 15.45
CA ASP A 51 9.38 -11.99 16.49
C ASP A 51 10.44 -12.98 15.99
N SER A 52 10.01 -13.99 15.23
CA SER A 52 10.92 -14.98 14.62
C SER A 52 11.88 -14.32 13.62
N LEU A 53 11.37 -13.38 12.79
CA LEU A 53 12.20 -12.60 11.87
C LEU A 53 13.27 -11.80 12.62
N ARG A 54 12.86 -11.08 13.67
CA ARG A 54 13.77 -10.28 14.51
C ARG A 54 14.85 -11.15 15.15
N GLN A 55 14.49 -12.31 15.69
CA GLN A 55 15.44 -13.22 16.34
C GLN A 55 16.48 -13.80 15.37
N ARG A 56 16.07 -14.16 14.15
CA ARG A 56 16.99 -14.77 13.17
C ARG A 56 17.83 -13.77 12.40
N THR A 57 17.31 -12.57 12.14
CA THR A 57 17.97 -11.60 11.25
C THR A 57 18.55 -10.39 11.98
N GLY A 58 18.15 -10.15 13.24
CA GLY A 58 18.51 -8.94 13.98
C GLY A 58 17.78 -7.66 13.52
N ILE A 59 17.05 -7.71 12.39
CA ILE A 59 16.31 -6.57 11.85
C ILE A 59 15.19 -6.20 12.82
N GLN A 60 15.17 -4.94 13.25
CA GLN A 60 14.04 -4.42 14.02
C GLN A 60 12.88 -4.19 13.06
N ILE A 61 11.77 -4.91 13.26
CA ILE A 61 10.58 -4.76 12.43
C ILE A 61 9.47 -4.18 13.28
N GLU A 62 9.03 -2.98 12.91
CA GLU A 62 7.94 -2.30 13.61
C GLU A 62 6.61 -2.57 12.91
N LYS A 63 5.64 -3.08 13.68
CA LYS A 63 4.26 -3.21 13.22
C LYS A 63 3.57 -1.86 13.38
N ILE A 64 3.51 -1.09 12.29
CA ILE A 64 3.02 0.29 12.33
C ILE A 64 1.49 0.36 12.25
N THR A 65 0.91 1.50 12.62
CA THR A 65 -0.51 1.80 12.43
C THR A 65 -0.76 2.29 10.99
N GLN A 66 -2.04 2.31 10.57
CA GLN A 66 -2.41 2.89 9.28
C GLN A 66 -2.11 4.41 9.21
N GLU A 67 -2.16 5.12 10.34
CA GLU A 67 -1.77 6.53 10.40
C GLU A 67 -0.25 6.70 10.21
N ALA A 68 0.56 5.86 10.84
CA ALA A 68 2.01 5.89 10.65
C ALA A 68 2.39 5.57 9.19
N GLU A 69 1.68 4.63 8.55
CA GLU A 69 1.82 4.32 7.12
C GLU A 69 1.48 5.55 6.24
N ALA A 70 0.38 6.23 6.56
CA ALA A 70 -0.03 7.47 5.89
C ALA A 70 1.02 8.60 6.04
N ARG A 71 1.65 8.72 7.23
CA ARG A 71 2.73 9.70 7.48
C ARG A 71 3.98 9.37 6.70
N LEU A 72 4.37 8.09 6.61
CA LEU A 72 5.49 7.64 5.79
C LEU A 72 5.25 7.94 4.31
N GLY A 73 4.06 7.62 3.78
CA GLY A 73 3.69 7.96 2.41
C GLY A 73 3.76 9.46 2.12
N LEU A 74 3.26 10.29 3.05
CA LEU A 74 3.37 11.75 2.92
C LEU A 74 4.83 12.22 2.94
N ALA A 75 5.66 11.68 3.83
CA ALA A 75 7.08 11.99 3.91
C ALA A 75 7.81 11.67 2.60
N THR A 76 7.50 10.52 1.99
CA THR A 76 8.04 10.12 0.69
C THR A 76 7.64 11.09 -0.41
N ALA A 77 6.36 11.46 -0.49
CA ALA A 77 5.88 12.41 -1.48
C ALA A 77 6.54 13.80 -1.35
N GLU A 78 6.66 14.31 -0.12
CA GLU A 78 7.31 15.60 0.14
C GLU A 78 8.80 15.57 -0.22
N SER A 79 9.50 14.48 0.12
CA SER A 79 10.92 14.32 -0.23
C SER A 79 11.16 14.38 -1.74
N LEU A 80 10.30 13.71 -2.52
CA LEU A 80 10.38 13.71 -3.98
C LEU A 80 10.00 15.07 -4.61
N ASN A 81 9.21 15.87 -3.91
CA ASN A 81 8.75 17.18 -4.39
C ASN A 81 9.59 18.36 -3.86
N GLY A 82 10.79 18.09 -3.30
CA GLY A 82 11.70 19.13 -2.82
C GLY A 82 11.36 19.71 -1.44
N GLY A 83 10.52 19.02 -0.67
CA GLY A 83 10.11 19.40 0.68
C GLY A 83 8.60 19.66 0.79
N PRO A 84 8.14 20.10 1.97
CA PRO A 84 6.74 20.43 2.15
C PRO A 84 6.41 21.69 1.33
N SER A 85 5.42 21.57 0.45
CA SER A 85 4.97 22.67 -0.41
C SER A 85 3.73 23.36 0.18
N ALA A 86 3.61 24.67 -0.07
CA ALA A 86 2.38 25.40 0.18
C ALA A 86 1.27 25.02 -0.81
N GLU A 87 1.64 24.52 -2.00
CA GLU A 87 0.69 23.88 -2.90
C GLU A 87 0.29 22.54 -2.32
N PHE A 88 -1.01 22.33 -2.19
CA PHE A 88 -1.57 21.19 -1.47
C PHE A 88 -1.31 19.88 -2.23
N VAL A 89 -0.17 19.25 -1.94
CA VAL A 89 0.20 17.93 -2.46
C VAL A 89 -0.32 16.86 -1.51
N ALA A 90 -1.23 16.01 -2.00
CA ALA A 90 -1.65 14.82 -1.30
C ALA A 90 -0.83 13.61 -1.78
N ALA A 91 -0.29 12.84 -0.85
CA ALA A 91 0.30 11.54 -1.14
C ALA A 91 -0.82 10.51 -1.31
N TRP A 92 -0.91 9.85 -2.46
CA TRP A 92 -1.80 8.71 -2.65
C TRP A 92 -0.98 7.42 -2.65
N ASP A 93 -0.98 6.71 -1.53
CA ASP A 93 -0.46 5.35 -1.43
C ASP A 93 -1.57 4.34 -1.75
N SER A 94 -1.31 3.44 -2.71
CA SER A 94 -2.26 2.41 -3.12
C SER A 94 -1.59 1.04 -3.14
N GLY A 95 -1.97 0.21 -2.20
CA GLY A 95 -1.51 -1.18 -2.08
C GLY A 95 -2.48 -2.19 -2.68
N SER A 96 -2.25 -3.47 -2.33
CA SER A 96 -3.11 -4.58 -2.76
C SER A 96 -4.42 -4.67 -1.95
N ALA A 97 -4.37 -4.36 -0.65
CA ALA A 97 -5.54 -4.47 0.23
C ALA A 97 -6.28 -3.13 0.42
N SER A 98 -5.54 -2.03 0.48
CA SER A 98 -6.06 -0.72 0.87
C SER A 98 -5.38 0.41 0.13
N PHE A 99 -5.94 1.61 0.25
CA PHE A 99 -5.33 2.86 -0.19
C PHE A 99 -5.49 3.95 0.87
N GLN A 100 -4.62 4.94 0.80
CA GLN A 100 -4.57 6.10 1.68
C GLN A 100 -4.22 7.33 0.84
N ILE A 101 -5.01 8.38 0.96
CA ILE A 101 -4.69 9.70 0.43
C ILE A 101 -4.46 10.64 1.61
N THR A 102 -3.23 11.12 1.77
CA THR A 102 -2.78 11.87 2.94
C THR A 102 -2.32 13.25 2.51
N GLY A 103 -2.77 14.29 3.20
CA GLY A 103 -2.22 15.63 3.06
C GLY A 103 -2.01 16.29 4.42
N ARG A 104 -1.26 17.38 4.44
CA ARG A 104 -1.10 18.20 5.66
C ARG A 104 -2.42 18.86 6.04
N GLU A 105 -2.62 19.02 7.33
CA GLU A 105 -3.65 19.87 7.91
C GLU A 105 -2.97 21.02 8.67
N GLY A 106 -3.32 22.26 8.35
CA GLY A 106 -2.70 23.43 8.96
C GLY A 106 -1.25 23.66 8.50
N SER A 107 -0.27 23.26 9.32
CA SER A 107 1.13 23.68 9.14
C SER A 107 1.81 23.03 7.91
N THR A 108 2.26 23.87 7.00
CA THR A 108 3.03 23.49 5.80
C THR A 108 4.54 23.46 6.05
N THR A 109 5.02 23.74 7.26
CA THR A 109 6.46 23.84 7.56
C THR A 109 6.93 22.91 8.66
N ALA A 110 6.02 22.37 9.48
CA ALA A 110 6.37 21.42 10.52
C ALA A 110 6.95 20.12 9.92
N PRO A 111 7.89 19.44 10.60
CA PRO A 111 8.31 18.10 10.19
C PRO A 111 7.09 17.16 10.11
N VAL A 112 7.01 16.32 9.07
CA VAL A 112 5.85 15.44 8.80
C VAL A 112 5.47 14.53 9.98
N GLY A 113 6.47 14.11 10.78
CA GLY A 113 6.25 13.32 11.99
C GLY A 113 5.54 14.07 13.14
N ARG A 114 5.44 15.40 13.07
CA ARG A 114 4.75 16.26 14.05
C ARG A 114 3.65 17.12 13.44
N ALA A 115 3.47 17.04 12.11
CA ALA A 115 2.44 17.79 11.43
C ALA A 115 1.07 17.14 11.69
N ASP A 116 0.04 17.97 11.79
CA ASP A 116 -1.31 17.46 11.67
C ASP A 116 -1.52 16.97 10.23
N ILE A 117 -2.15 15.81 10.10
CA ILE A 117 -2.43 15.19 8.80
C ILE A 117 -3.90 14.87 8.71
N ARG A 118 -4.41 14.98 7.49
CA ARG A 118 -5.73 14.51 7.11
C ARG A 118 -5.58 13.36 6.13
N THR A 119 -6.33 12.29 6.37
CA THR A 119 -6.21 11.06 5.61
C THR A 119 -7.58 10.60 5.14
N PHE A 120 -7.67 10.26 3.86
CA PHE A 120 -8.79 9.56 3.28
C PHE A 120 -8.38 8.12 2.97
N THR A 121 -9.00 7.14 3.62
CA THR A 121 -8.61 5.73 3.51
C THR A 121 -9.78 4.84 3.07
N GLY A 122 -9.45 3.74 2.39
CA GLY A 122 -10.40 2.70 2.03
C GLY A 122 -9.76 1.32 1.88
N GLU A 123 -10.54 0.26 2.09
CA GLU A 123 -10.12 -1.15 1.95
C GLU A 123 -10.26 -1.63 0.49
N LEU A 124 -9.81 -0.81 -0.47
CA LEU A 124 -9.95 -1.04 -1.91
C LEU A 124 -8.61 -0.90 -2.63
N GLY A 125 -7.76 -1.92 -2.49
CA GLY A 125 -6.55 -2.06 -3.30
C GLY A 125 -6.73 -2.97 -4.52
N ALA A 126 -5.63 -3.27 -5.21
CA ALA A 126 -5.63 -4.12 -6.40
C ALA A 126 -6.12 -5.56 -6.14
N GLY A 127 -5.70 -6.18 -5.04
CA GLY A 127 -6.15 -7.50 -4.61
C GLY A 127 -7.63 -7.51 -4.23
N SER A 128 -8.09 -6.49 -3.51
CA SER A 128 -9.51 -6.32 -3.17
C SER A 128 -10.38 -6.20 -4.44
N ALA A 129 -9.92 -5.42 -5.43
CA ALA A 129 -10.60 -5.29 -6.72
C ALA A 129 -10.57 -6.60 -7.53
N PHE A 130 -9.46 -7.33 -7.53
CA PHE A 130 -9.33 -8.64 -8.15
C PHE A 130 -10.34 -9.63 -7.56
N GLU A 131 -10.42 -9.74 -6.22
CA GLU A 131 -11.37 -10.59 -5.52
C GLU A 131 -12.81 -10.26 -5.94
N ARG A 132 -13.18 -8.98 -5.98
CA ARG A 132 -14.53 -8.53 -6.35
C ARG A 132 -14.85 -8.84 -7.81
N LEU A 133 -13.89 -8.66 -8.71
CA LEU A 133 -14.06 -9.04 -10.11
C LEU A 133 -14.26 -10.55 -10.26
N LEU A 134 -13.43 -11.35 -9.60
CA LEU A 134 -13.45 -12.81 -9.69
C LEU A 134 -14.74 -13.38 -9.08
N VAL A 135 -15.06 -12.99 -7.86
CA VAL A 135 -16.15 -13.57 -7.08
C VAL A 135 -17.48 -12.92 -7.40
N LYS A 136 -17.57 -11.58 -7.33
CA LYS A 136 -18.86 -10.87 -7.42
C LYS A 136 -19.30 -10.61 -8.85
N VAL A 137 -18.36 -10.40 -9.77
CA VAL A 137 -18.67 -10.03 -11.16
C VAL A 137 -18.61 -11.22 -12.12
N GLN A 138 -17.69 -12.16 -11.90
CA GLN A 138 -17.54 -13.37 -12.72
C GLN A 138 -18.16 -14.63 -12.09
N GLY A 139 -18.49 -14.60 -10.79
CA GLY A 139 -19.11 -15.75 -10.10
C GLY A 139 -18.16 -16.93 -9.86
N LYS A 140 -16.84 -16.71 -9.94
CA LYS A 140 -15.83 -17.75 -9.71
C LYS A 140 -15.45 -17.82 -8.22
N PRO A 141 -15.02 -18.98 -7.70
CA PRO A 141 -14.47 -19.05 -6.35
C PRO A 141 -13.20 -18.19 -6.24
N TYR A 142 -12.92 -17.70 -5.03
CA TYR A 142 -11.68 -16.97 -4.79
C TYR A 142 -10.48 -17.91 -4.88
N ASP A 143 -9.56 -17.58 -5.77
CA ASP A 143 -8.28 -18.25 -5.96
C ASP A 143 -7.25 -17.21 -6.41
N VAL A 144 -6.18 -17.07 -5.63
CA VAL A 144 -5.09 -16.10 -5.89
C VAL A 144 -4.30 -16.43 -7.17
N SER A 145 -4.35 -17.68 -7.63
CA SER A 145 -3.71 -18.13 -8.86
C SER A 145 -4.60 -18.01 -10.10
N ALA A 146 -5.89 -17.70 -9.91
CA ALA A 146 -6.85 -17.60 -11.00
C ALA A 146 -6.63 -16.35 -11.84
N THR A 147 -7.04 -16.44 -13.12
CA THR A 147 -7.06 -15.31 -14.03
C THR A 147 -8.46 -14.69 -14.12
N THR A 148 -8.49 -13.35 -14.10
CA THR A 148 -9.70 -12.57 -14.41
C THR A 148 -9.82 -12.29 -15.90
N CYS A 149 -8.79 -12.58 -16.70
CA CYS A 149 -8.79 -12.34 -18.13
C CYS A 149 -9.50 -13.45 -18.93
N PRO A 150 -10.19 -13.10 -20.04
CA PRO A 150 -10.47 -11.74 -20.49
C PRO A 150 -11.56 -11.05 -19.67
N VAL A 151 -11.49 -9.72 -19.55
CA VAL A 151 -12.51 -8.89 -18.90
C VAL A 151 -13.35 -8.18 -19.96
N SER A 152 -14.65 -8.43 -19.99
CA SER A 152 -15.54 -7.76 -20.95
C SER A 152 -15.84 -6.30 -20.52
N PRO A 153 -16.20 -5.39 -21.45
CA PRO A 153 -16.60 -4.03 -21.10
C PRO A 153 -17.75 -3.96 -20.09
N ASP A 154 -18.66 -4.94 -20.13
CA ASP A 154 -19.76 -5.04 -19.18
C ASP A 154 -19.29 -5.45 -17.78
N GLN A 155 -18.38 -6.43 -17.69
CA GLN A 155 -17.75 -6.81 -16.42
C GLN A 155 -16.96 -5.65 -15.82
N ALA A 156 -16.21 -4.90 -16.64
CA ALA A 156 -15.50 -3.70 -16.19
C ALA A 156 -16.46 -2.64 -15.63
N ARG A 157 -17.57 -2.36 -16.32
CA ARG A 157 -18.61 -1.43 -15.84
C ARG A 157 -19.22 -1.88 -14.50
N ARG A 158 -19.57 -3.16 -14.37
CA ARG A 158 -20.10 -3.72 -13.11
C ARG A 158 -19.09 -3.64 -11.96
N LEU A 159 -17.81 -3.92 -12.23
CA LEU A 159 -16.76 -3.80 -11.22
C LEU A 159 -16.64 -2.34 -10.74
N VAL A 160 -16.59 -1.37 -11.66
CA VAL A 160 -16.51 0.06 -11.30
C VAL A 160 -17.72 0.49 -10.47
N ALA A 161 -18.93 0.04 -10.82
CA ALA A 161 -20.13 0.33 -10.05
C ALA A 161 -20.08 -0.25 -8.62
N LEU A 162 -19.62 -1.50 -8.50
CA LEU A 162 -19.44 -2.15 -7.19
C LEU A 162 -18.40 -1.41 -6.33
N LEU A 163 -17.22 -1.12 -6.87
CA LEU A 163 -16.17 -0.40 -6.14
C LEU A 163 -16.63 0.99 -5.71
N ARG A 164 -17.38 1.71 -6.56
CA ARG A 164 -17.98 3.01 -6.21
C ARG A 164 -19.00 2.91 -5.07
N SER A 165 -19.75 1.81 -4.99
CA SER A 165 -20.72 1.61 -3.91
C SER A 165 -20.07 1.32 -2.55
N GLU A 166 -18.84 0.78 -2.54
CA GLU A 166 -18.07 0.50 -1.33
C GLU A 166 -17.17 1.68 -0.90
N LEU A 167 -16.91 2.63 -1.80
CA LEU A 167 -16.12 3.82 -1.50
C LEU A 167 -16.88 4.78 -0.58
N LYS A 168 -16.17 5.29 0.42
CA LYS A 168 -16.64 6.41 1.23
C LYS A 168 -16.85 7.65 0.35
N PRO A 169 -17.77 8.56 0.71
CA PRO A 169 -17.97 9.80 -0.01
C PRO A 169 -16.66 10.58 -0.18
N ALA A 170 -16.48 11.16 -1.36
CA ALA A 170 -15.31 11.98 -1.65
C ALA A 170 -15.23 13.17 -0.68
N VAL A 171 -14.02 13.41 -0.17
CA VAL A 171 -13.74 14.50 0.76
C VAL A 171 -13.46 15.79 -0.01
N LYS A 172 -14.02 16.92 0.46
CA LYS A 172 -13.91 18.22 -0.25
C LYS A 172 -12.47 18.70 -0.41
N TRP A 173 -11.59 18.37 0.53
CA TRP A 173 -10.21 18.84 0.52
C TRP A 173 -9.36 18.27 -0.62
N LEU A 174 -9.84 17.21 -1.30
CA LEU A 174 -9.17 16.67 -2.49
C LEU A 174 -9.54 17.42 -3.78
N GLN A 175 -10.55 18.29 -3.77
CA GLN A 175 -10.96 19.03 -4.97
C GLN A 175 -9.90 20.07 -5.32
N GLY A 176 -9.31 19.96 -6.52
CA GLY A 176 -8.24 20.85 -6.99
C GLY A 176 -6.87 20.57 -6.36
N ALA A 177 -6.73 19.48 -5.58
CA ALA A 177 -5.46 19.07 -5.01
C ALA A 177 -4.52 18.51 -6.09
N THR A 178 -3.23 18.79 -5.96
CA THR A 178 -2.20 18.05 -6.69
C THR A 178 -1.95 16.75 -5.95
N VAL A 179 -1.92 15.62 -6.66
CA VAL A 179 -1.72 14.31 -6.02
C VAL A 179 -0.45 13.67 -6.54
N LEU A 180 0.45 13.32 -5.63
CA LEU A 180 1.60 12.47 -5.92
C LEU A 180 1.25 11.04 -5.53
N ALA A 181 1.15 10.18 -6.53
CA ALA A 181 0.83 8.79 -6.31
C ALA A 181 2.09 7.95 -6.06
N ILE A 182 2.00 7.08 -5.06
CA ILE A 182 3.05 6.16 -4.64
C ILE A 182 2.55 4.73 -4.85
N GLY A 183 3.41 3.90 -5.42
CA GLY A 183 3.13 2.49 -5.63
C GLY A 183 3.76 1.95 -6.92
N GLY A 184 4.12 0.67 -6.90
CA GLY A 184 4.72 -0.01 -8.05
C GLY A 184 3.68 -0.45 -9.09
N TRP A 185 3.95 -1.56 -9.78
CA TRP A 185 3.09 -2.15 -10.82
C TRP A 185 1.66 -2.47 -10.38
N ASN A 186 1.44 -2.60 -9.07
CA ASN A 186 0.13 -2.88 -8.48
C ASN A 186 -0.71 -1.61 -8.28
N SER A 187 -0.15 -0.44 -8.55
CA SER A 187 -0.86 0.83 -8.55
C SER A 187 -1.59 1.04 -9.88
N LEU A 188 -2.76 1.66 -9.86
CA LEU A 188 -3.51 1.98 -11.09
C LEU A 188 -2.74 2.98 -11.98
N TRP A 189 -1.83 3.77 -11.40
CA TRP A 189 -1.20 4.91 -12.06
C TRP A 189 -0.24 4.56 -13.19
N PRO A 190 0.73 3.64 -13.02
CA PRO A 190 1.56 3.20 -14.15
C PRO A 190 0.72 2.62 -15.30
N THR A 191 -0.36 1.92 -14.98
CA THR A 191 -1.29 1.35 -15.96
C THR A 191 -2.08 2.44 -16.69
N ALA A 192 -2.61 3.43 -15.97
CA ALA A 192 -3.32 4.56 -16.53
C ALA A 192 -2.40 5.44 -17.40
N LEU A 193 -1.18 5.73 -16.93
CA LEU A 193 -0.19 6.49 -17.69
C LEU A 193 0.16 5.77 -19.00
N ARG A 194 0.41 4.46 -18.96
CA ARG A 194 0.66 3.65 -20.17
C ARG A 194 -0.52 3.67 -21.14
N ALA A 195 -1.74 3.54 -20.65
CA ALA A 195 -2.94 3.63 -21.49
C ALA A 195 -3.07 5.02 -22.15
N LEU A 196 -2.50 6.05 -21.53
CA LEU A 196 -2.43 7.42 -22.05
C LEU A 196 -1.15 7.71 -22.86
N GLY A 197 -0.30 6.70 -23.14
CA GLY A 197 0.97 6.87 -23.84
C GLY A 197 2.03 7.65 -23.06
N LYS A 198 1.87 7.76 -21.73
CA LYS A 198 2.81 8.43 -20.83
C LYS A 198 3.63 7.41 -20.04
N SER A 199 4.86 7.77 -19.71
CA SER A 199 5.70 6.99 -18.78
C SER A 199 5.59 7.58 -17.37
N PRO A 200 5.54 6.74 -16.32
CA PRO A 200 5.76 7.24 -14.96
C PRO A 200 7.15 7.88 -14.86
N SER A 201 7.24 8.99 -14.12
CA SER A 201 8.53 9.53 -13.71
C SER A 201 9.28 8.49 -12.87
N PRO A 202 10.62 8.38 -13.01
CA PRO A 202 11.42 7.46 -12.22
C PRO A 202 11.32 7.72 -10.72
#